data_AF-A0AAD4JFW1-F1
#
_entry.id   AF-A0AAD4JFW1-F1
#
_cell.length_a   1.000
_cell.length_b   1.000
_cell.length_c   1.000
_cell.angle_alpha   90.00
_cell.angle_beta   90.00
_cell.angle_gamma   90.00
#
_symmetry.space_group_name_H-M   'P 1'
#
loop_
_entity.id
_entity.type
_entity.pdbx_description
1 polymer ?
#
loop_
_entity_poly.entity_id
_entity_poly.type
_entity_poly.pdbx_seq_one_letter_code
_entity_poly.pdbx_strand_id
1 'polypeptide(L)'
;MAPPTPRLTIPIDLKKKPWQQKLPLHNRWHPEIPPVATVETGVVFRVEMVDWTAGAITDDNSALDVKTLDLSTVHYLSGPIRVLDAAGDPAKPGDLLSVEICNLGPLPGDEWGFTAIFDRENGGGFLTDHFPCATKAIWYFEGIYAYSPHIPGVRFPGLTHPGIVGTAPSMELLNIWSARERELEETGLQSFKLCEVLHSRPLATSHRQGDAFLARYAFTLEDNRLIPTDYNKIKEGSPEWERIAREAARTIPGRENGGNCDIKI
;
A
#
# COMPACT_ATOMS: atom_id res chain seq x y z
N MET A 1 -14.94 -23.53 -24.40
CA MET A 1 -14.19 -22.35 -24.85
C MET A 1 -13.19 -22.01 -23.76
N ALA A 2 -11.96 -21.60 -24.11
CA ALA A 2 -11.01 -21.13 -23.09
C ALA A 2 -11.61 -19.91 -22.38
N PRO A 3 -11.44 -19.78 -21.04
CA PRO A 3 -11.89 -18.59 -20.35
C PRO A 3 -11.20 -17.34 -20.95
N PRO A 4 -11.92 -16.22 -21.11
CA PRO A 4 -11.34 -15.00 -21.64
C PRO A 4 -10.24 -14.49 -20.71
N THR A 5 -9.23 -13.82 -21.29
CA THR A 5 -8.20 -13.11 -20.53
C THR A 5 -8.86 -12.23 -19.46
N PRO A 6 -8.43 -12.30 -18.18
CA PRO A 6 -9.01 -11.47 -17.12
C PRO A 6 -9.00 -9.99 -17.49
N ARG A 7 -10.12 -9.31 -17.25
CA ARG A 7 -10.22 -7.86 -17.50
C ARG A 7 -9.21 -7.13 -16.62
N LEU A 8 -8.38 -6.27 -17.21
CA LEU A 8 -7.56 -5.33 -16.46
C LEU A 8 -8.45 -4.23 -15.86
N THR A 9 -8.74 -4.33 -14.57
CA THR A 9 -9.65 -3.43 -13.85
C THR A 9 -8.94 -2.17 -13.38
N ILE A 10 -7.70 -2.29 -12.88
CA ILE A 10 -6.87 -1.15 -12.48
C ILE A 10 -5.53 -1.24 -13.20
N PRO A 11 -5.29 -0.41 -14.23
CA PRO A 11 -3.99 -0.31 -14.90
C PRO A 11 -3.04 0.62 -14.15
N ILE A 12 -1.75 0.34 -14.20
CA ILE A 12 -0.67 1.19 -13.65
C ILE A 12 0.28 1.64 -14.75
N ASP A 13 0.64 2.92 -14.73
CA ASP A 13 1.71 3.48 -15.53
C ASP A 13 2.89 3.86 -14.62
N LEU A 14 3.95 3.04 -14.61
CA LEU A 14 5.13 3.25 -13.76
C LEU A 14 5.89 4.56 -14.07
N LYS A 15 5.62 5.21 -15.22
CA LYS A 15 6.19 6.53 -15.54
C LYS A 15 5.46 7.68 -14.86
N LYS A 16 4.32 7.41 -14.23
CA LYS A 16 3.46 8.41 -13.58
C LYS A 16 3.53 8.25 -12.07
N LYS A 17 3.48 9.38 -11.36
CA LYS A 17 3.34 9.37 -9.91
C LYS A 17 1.97 8.79 -9.50
N PRO A 18 1.81 8.28 -8.28
CA PRO A 18 0.54 7.71 -7.81
C PRO A 18 -0.69 8.61 -8.03
N TRP A 19 -0.52 9.92 -7.90
CA TRP A 19 -1.57 10.92 -8.09
C TRP A 19 -1.84 11.30 -9.55
N GLN A 20 -1.02 10.82 -10.48
CA GLN A 20 -1.17 11.03 -11.93
C GLN A 20 -1.72 9.78 -12.62
N GLN A 21 -1.96 8.69 -11.87
CA GLN A 21 -2.53 7.47 -12.41
C GLN A 21 -3.95 7.72 -12.93
N LYS A 22 -4.35 6.96 -13.97
CA LYS A 22 -5.69 7.09 -14.57
C LYS A 22 -6.79 6.81 -13.55
N LEU A 23 -6.60 5.78 -12.73
CA LEU A 23 -7.40 5.52 -11.55
C LEU A 23 -6.55 5.88 -10.33
N PRO A 24 -7.06 6.71 -9.41
CA PRO A 24 -6.25 7.18 -8.30
C PRO A 24 -5.91 6.03 -7.35
N LEU A 25 -4.70 6.08 -6.78
CA LEU A 25 -4.27 5.18 -5.70
C LEU A 25 -4.51 5.85 -4.35
N HIS A 26 -4.65 5.08 -3.28
CA HIS A 26 -4.77 5.62 -1.92
C HIS A 26 -3.69 5.06 -1.00
N ASN A 27 -3.31 5.81 0.04
CA ASN A 27 -2.32 5.35 1.03
C ASN A 27 -2.80 5.38 2.49
N ARG A 28 -4.12 5.46 2.68
CA ARG A 28 -4.77 5.42 3.99
C ARG A 28 -5.99 4.52 3.97
N TRP A 29 -6.40 4.08 5.14
CA TRP A 29 -7.67 3.40 5.38
C TRP A 29 -8.72 4.39 5.89
N HIS A 30 -9.82 4.51 5.17
CA HIS A 30 -10.98 5.29 5.59
C HIS A 30 -12.26 4.78 4.90
N PRO A 31 -13.41 4.68 5.59
CA PRO A 31 -14.67 4.19 4.99
C PRO A 31 -15.15 5.03 3.80
N GLU A 32 -14.87 6.33 3.83
CA GLU A 32 -15.36 7.29 2.84
C GLU A 32 -14.43 7.48 1.62
N ILE A 33 -13.35 6.70 1.49
CA ILE A 33 -12.58 6.71 0.24
C ILE A 33 -13.46 6.10 -0.86
N PRO A 34 -13.76 6.83 -1.94
CA PRO A 34 -14.63 6.34 -2.99
C PRO A 34 -13.96 5.18 -3.74
N PRO A 35 -14.73 4.15 -4.16
CA PRO A 35 -14.19 3.10 -5.00
C PRO A 35 -13.75 3.69 -6.35
N VAL A 36 -12.71 3.11 -6.94
CA VAL A 36 -12.18 3.52 -8.27
C VAL A 36 -12.59 2.56 -9.38
N ALA A 37 -13.14 1.41 -9.00
CA ALA A 37 -13.64 0.40 -9.90
C ALA A 37 -14.79 -0.38 -9.26
N THR A 38 -15.57 -1.06 -10.10
CA THR A 38 -16.65 -1.98 -9.71
C THR A 38 -16.45 -3.30 -10.44
N VAL A 39 -16.67 -4.40 -9.71
CA VAL A 39 -16.65 -5.78 -10.22
C VAL A 39 -17.86 -6.54 -9.67
N GLU A 40 -18.25 -7.59 -10.37
CA GLU A 40 -19.31 -8.50 -9.94
C GLU A 40 -18.69 -9.76 -9.31
N THR A 41 -19.42 -10.39 -8.40
CA THR A 41 -19.02 -11.65 -7.76
C THR A 41 -18.83 -12.75 -8.82
N GLY A 42 -17.78 -13.56 -8.67
CA GLY A 42 -17.46 -14.65 -9.60
C GLY A 42 -16.70 -14.21 -10.86
N VAL A 43 -16.44 -12.91 -11.04
CA VAL A 43 -15.62 -12.40 -12.15
C VAL A 43 -14.14 -12.49 -11.81
N VAL A 44 -13.35 -13.08 -12.73
CA VAL A 44 -11.89 -13.03 -12.68
C VAL A 44 -11.39 -11.75 -13.34
N PHE A 45 -10.57 -10.98 -12.62
CA PHE A 45 -10.01 -9.71 -13.11
C PHE A 45 -8.55 -9.55 -12.68
N ARG A 46 -7.87 -8.59 -13.30
CA ARG A 46 -6.47 -8.23 -12.99
C ARG A 46 -6.39 -6.82 -12.42
N VAL A 47 -5.52 -6.66 -11.43
CA VAL A 47 -5.16 -5.38 -10.81
C VAL A 47 -3.66 -5.24 -10.94
N GLU A 48 -3.20 -4.15 -11.54
CA GLU A 48 -1.78 -3.78 -11.52
C GLU A 48 -1.51 -2.91 -10.29
N MET A 49 -0.28 -2.98 -9.78
CA MET A 49 0.12 -2.31 -8.56
C MET A 49 1.51 -1.68 -8.76
N VAL A 50 1.73 -0.52 -8.14
CA VAL A 50 3.08 0.01 -7.92
C VAL A 50 3.70 -0.71 -6.73
N ASP A 51 5.03 -0.68 -6.59
CA ASP A 51 5.65 -1.05 -5.33
C ASP A 51 5.15 -0.10 -4.21
N TRP A 52 5.27 -0.53 -2.95
CA TRP A 52 4.73 0.21 -1.80
C TRP A 52 5.22 1.65 -1.65
N THR A 53 6.40 1.98 -2.21
CA THR A 53 7.00 3.33 -2.22
C THR A 53 6.68 4.13 -3.48
N ALA A 54 6.04 3.51 -4.48
CA ALA A 54 5.76 4.06 -5.79
C ALA A 54 7.00 4.61 -6.53
N GLY A 55 8.04 3.78 -6.62
CA GLY A 55 9.27 4.04 -7.35
C GLY A 55 10.21 5.02 -6.65
N ALA A 56 10.08 5.20 -5.33
CA ALA A 56 11.03 5.99 -4.56
C ALA A 56 12.37 5.26 -4.39
N ILE A 57 12.34 3.93 -4.39
CA ILE A 57 13.53 3.07 -4.42
C ILE A 57 13.87 2.73 -5.87
N THR A 58 15.14 2.87 -6.25
CA THR A 58 15.63 2.68 -7.61
C THR A 58 16.55 1.46 -7.74
N ASP A 59 16.60 0.87 -8.93
CA ASP A 59 17.56 -0.17 -9.31
C ASP A 59 18.96 0.45 -9.50
N ASP A 60 19.65 0.65 -8.38
CA ASP A 60 21.04 1.07 -8.32
C ASP A 60 21.74 0.48 -7.09
N ASN A 61 23.05 0.73 -7.01
CA ASN A 61 23.92 0.20 -5.96
C ASN A 61 24.10 1.17 -4.77
N SER A 62 23.16 2.11 -4.58
CA SER A 62 23.18 3.09 -3.49
C SER A 62 22.01 2.84 -2.53
N ALA A 63 22.26 2.85 -1.22
CA ALA A 63 21.18 2.78 -0.22
C ALA A 63 20.66 4.16 0.22
N LEU A 64 21.01 5.23 -0.51
CA LEU A 64 20.63 6.60 -0.14
C LEU A 64 19.11 6.81 -0.22
N ASP A 65 18.46 6.24 -1.23
CA ASP A 65 17.00 6.25 -1.40
C ASP A 65 16.29 5.59 -0.20
N VAL A 66 16.79 4.45 0.28
CA VAL A 66 16.31 3.78 1.50
C VAL A 66 16.51 4.67 2.72
N LYS A 67 17.67 5.33 2.83
CA LYS A 67 18.00 6.20 3.96
C LYS A 67 17.07 7.41 4.07
N THR A 68 16.74 8.01 2.93
CA THR A 68 15.97 9.27 2.86
C THR A 68 14.51 9.06 2.52
N LEU A 69 14.03 7.81 2.47
CA LEU A 69 12.66 7.49 2.12
C LEU A 69 11.68 8.16 3.09
N ASP A 70 10.65 8.81 2.53
CA ASP A 70 9.55 9.33 3.32
C ASP A 70 8.52 8.22 3.61
N LEU A 71 8.70 7.57 4.76
CA LEU A 71 7.84 6.49 5.26
C LEU A 71 6.43 6.95 5.62
N SER A 72 6.12 8.24 5.58
CA SER A 72 4.77 8.75 5.79
C SER A 72 3.85 8.49 4.58
N THR A 73 4.45 8.32 3.40
CA THR A 73 3.77 8.18 2.11
C THR A 73 3.34 6.75 1.79
N VAL A 74 3.97 5.75 2.41
CA VAL A 74 3.63 4.34 2.18
C VAL A 74 2.32 3.97 2.87
N HIS A 75 1.56 3.00 2.36
CA HIS A 75 1.73 2.20 1.14
C HIS A 75 0.78 2.71 0.05
N TYR A 76 1.20 2.77 -1.22
CA TYR A 76 0.28 3.09 -2.32
C TYR A 76 -0.52 1.87 -2.76
N LEU A 77 -1.83 1.90 -2.55
CA LEU A 77 -2.76 0.79 -2.78
C LEU A 77 -3.62 1.01 -4.03
N SER A 78 -3.84 -0.06 -4.78
CA SER A 78 -4.74 -0.08 -5.94
C SER A 78 -6.15 -0.47 -5.51
N GLY A 79 -7.05 0.50 -5.53
CA GLY A 79 -8.41 0.37 -5.03
C GLY A 79 -8.94 1.69 -4.48
N PRO A 80 -10.03 1.69 -3.71
CA PRO A 80 -10.87 0.53 -3.37
C PRO A 80 -11.68 0.01 -4.57
N ILE A 81 -12.05 -1.27 -4.55
CA ILE A 81 -12.92 -1.89 -5.57
C ILE A 81 -14.27 -2.19 -4.94
N ARG A 82 -15.35 -1.69 -5.53
CA ARG A 82 -16.73 -2.06 -5.15
C ARG A 82 -17.06 -3.44 -5.72
N VAL A 83 -17.59 -4.32 -4.89
CA VAL A 83 -18.04 -5.65 -5.29
C VAL A 83 -19.57 -5.68 -5.29
N LEU A 84 -20.16 -6.11 -6.39
CA LEU A 84 -21.60 -6.35 -6.54
C LEU A 84 -21.90 -7.85 -6.50
N ASP A 85 -23.05 -8.23 -5.94
CA ASP A 85 -23.58 -9.58 -6.04
C ASP A 85 -24.27 -9.84 -7.39
N ALA A 86 -24.87 -11.02 -7.55
CA ALA A 86 -25.56 -11.42 -8.77
C ALA A 86 -26.85 -10.62 -9.06
N ALA A 87 -27.42 -9.94 -8.05
CA ALA A 87 -28.57 -9.06 -8.21
C ALA A 87 -28.14 -7.60 -8.52
N GLY A 88 -26.84 -7.31 -8.50
CA GLY A 88 -26.29 -5.97 -8.68
C GLY A 88 -26.22 -5.16 -7.39
N ASP A 89 -26.49 -5.78 -6.23
CA ASP A 89 -26.41 -5.12 -4.93
C ASP A 89 -24.94 -5.05 -4.46
N PRO A 90 -24.46 -3.91 -3.93
CA PRO A 90 -23.14 -3.84 -3.34
C PRO A 90 -23.02 -4.73 -2.10
N ALA A 91 -21.82 -5.30 -1.89
CA ALA A 91 -21.49 -6.01 -0.65
C ALA A 91 -21.76 -5.12 0.59
N LYS A 92 -22.32 -5.73 1.64
CA LYS A 92 -22.85 -5.02 2.82
C LYS A 92 -22.02 -5.36 4.07
N PRO A 93 -22.02 -4.50 5.10
CA PRO A 93 -21.41 -4.83 6.39
C PRO A 93 -21.97 -6.14 6.96
N GLY A 94 -21.07 -7.05 7.35
CA GLY A 94 -21.43 -8.40 7.83
C GLY A 94 -21.20 -9.50 6.79
N ASP A 95 -21.09 -9.15 5.51
CA ASP A 95 -20.72 -10.12 4.47
C ASP A 95 -19.24 -10.51 4.56
N LEU A 96 -18.92 -11.71 4.04
CA LEU A 96 -17.54 -12.15 3.83
C LEU A 96 -17.20 -12.08 2.34
N LEU A 97 -16.14 -11.33 2.01
CA LEU A 97 -15.60 -11.32 0.66
C LEU A 97 -14.58 -12.46 0.50
N SER A 98 -14.93 -13.48 -0.29
CA SER A 98 -13.99 -14.53 -0.69
C SER A 98 -13.20 -14.07 -1.91
N VAL A 99 -11.88 -13.96 -1.77
CA VAL A 99 -10.96 -13.58 -2.85
C VAL A 99 -10.04 -14.75 -3.14
N GLU A 100 -10.11 -15.26 -4.37
CA GLU A 100 -9.16 -16.25 -4.88
C GLU A 100 -8.03 -15.51 -5.63
N ILE A 101 -6.80 -15.63 -5.13
CA ILE A 101 -5.62 -15.09 -5.80
C ILE A 101 -5.15 -16.12 -6.84
N CYS A 102 -5.65 -16.00 -8.08
CA CYS A 102 -5.34 -16.96 -9.13
C CYS A 102 -3.87 -16.93 -9.59
N ASN A 103 -3.24 -15.75 -9.61
CA ASN A 103 -1.86 -15.56 -10.04
C ASN A 103 -1.30 -14.21 -9.56
N LEU A 104 0.03 -14.14 -9.38
CA LEU A 104 0.78 -12.93 -9.05
C LEU A 104 2.12 -12.91 -9.78
N GLY A 105 2.59 -11.73 -10.15
CA GLY A 105 3.90 -11.56 -10.77
C GLY A 105 4.25 -10.08 -10.97
N PRO A 106 5.50 -9.78 -11.34
CA PRO A 106 5.93 -8.43 -11.66
C PRO A 106 5.19 -7.89 -12.88
N LEU A 107 5.22 -6.56 -13.05
CA LEU A 107 4.75 -5.95 -14.29
C LEU A 107 5.74 -6.28 -15.41
N PRO A 108 5.25 -6.55 -16.65
CA PRO A 108 6.14 -6.79 -17.77
C PRO A 108 7.09 -5.61 -18.03
N GLY A 109 8.38 -5.88 -18.09
CA GLY A 109 9.45 -4.88 -18.23
C GLY A 109 9.92 -4.26 -16.92
N ASP A 110 9.38 -4.68 -15.78
CA ASP A 110 9.77 -4.26 -14.43
C ASP A 110 10.05 -5.50 -13.55
N GLU A 111 10.72 -6.51 -14.12
CA GLU A 111 11.05 -7.78 -13.48
C GLU A 111 12.22 -7.69 -12.48
N TRP A 112 12.11 -6.75 -11.53
CA TRP A 112 13.07 -6.58 -10.44
C TRP A 112 12.34 -6.16 -9.15
N GLY A 113 13.05 -6.22 -8.04
CA GLY A 113 12.58 -5.74 -6.75
C GLY A 113 13.73 -5.47 -5.80
N PHE A 114 13.42 -5.12 -4.56
CA PHE A 114 14.44 -4.78 -3.57
C PHE A 114 14.12 -5.37 -2.19
N THR A 115 15.19 -5.58 -1.42
CA THR A 115 15.13 -5.74 0.02
C THR A 115 15.86 -4.57 0.65
N ALA A 116 15.28 -3.98 1.69
CA ALA A 116 15.85 -2.84 2.39
C ALA A 116 15.97 -3.13 3.90
N ILE A 117 17.07 -2.69 4.49
CA ILE A 117 17.17 -2.43 5.92
C ILE A 117 17.12 -0.92 6.06
N PHE A 118 16.12 -0.41 6.77
CA PHE A 118 16.02 1.03 7.02
C PHE A 118 17.07 1.51 8.00
N ASP A 119 17.47 2.78 7.85
CA ASP A 119 18.33 3.47 8.80
C ASP A 119 17.66 3.48 10.18
N ARG A 120 18.46 3.36 11.24
CA ARG A 120 17.95 3.38 12.62
C ARG A 120 17.11 4.62 12.91
N GLU A 121 17.55 5.77 12.39
CA GLU A 121 16.88 7.05 12.63
C GLU A 121 15.71 7.29 11.66
N ASN A 122 15.45 6.39 10.70
CA ASN A 122 14.38 6.49 9.73
C ASN A 122 13.72 5.13 9.44
N GLY A 123 12.92 4.63 10.40
CA GLY A 123 12.09 3.42 10.28
C GLY A 123 12.65 2.20 11.01
N GLY A 124 13.93 1.87 10.79
CA GLY A 124 14.58 0.67 11.29
C GLY A 124 13.94 -0.67 10.85
N GLY A 125 14.35 -1.78 11.47
CA GLY A 125 13.89 -3.15 11.26
C GLY A 125 14.22 -4.06 12.47
N PHE A 126 13.88 -5.34 12.42
CA PHE A 126 14.00 -6.23 13.58
C PHE A 126 15.42 -6.28 14.21
N LEU A 127 16.48 -6.19 13.39
CA LEU A 127 17.89 -6.30 13.80
C LEU A 127 18.66 -4.96 13.75
N THR A 128 17.98 -3.83 13.87
CA THR A 128 18.61 -2.50 13.71
C THR A 128 19.75 -2.21 14.66
N ASP A 129 19.77 -2.80 15.86
CA ASP A 129 20.89 -2.62 16.80
C ASP A 129 22.20 -3.23 16.26
N HIS A 130 22.09 -4.25 15.40
CA HIS A 130 23.23 -4.88 14.73
C HIS A 130 23.52 -4.23 13.37
N PHE A 131 22.48 -3.79 12.66
CA PHE A 131 22.56 -3.19 11.33
C PHE A 131 21.88 -1.81 11.32
N PRO A 132 22.52 -0.77 11.88
CA PRO A 132 21.87 0.54 12.07
C PRO A 132 21.84 1.39 10.80
N CYS A 133 22.63 1.06 9.78
CA CYS A 133 22.74 1.83 8.55
C CYS A 133 21.77 1.32 7.49
N ALA A 134 21.17 2.26 6.75
CA ALA A 134 20.38 1.93 5.57
C ALA A 134 21.18 1.03 4.60
N THR A 135 20.57 -0.07 4.17
CA THR A 135 21.18 -1.04 3.25
C THR A 135 20.13 -1.50 2.25
N LYS A 136 20.55 -1.77 1.00
CA LYS A 136 19.68 -2.21 -0.09
C LYS A 136 20.29 -3.41 -0.81
N ALA A 137 19.47 -4.41 -1.11
CA ALA A 137 19.79 -5.48 -2.05
C ALA A 137 18.78 -5.46 -3.19
N ILE A 138 19.26 -5.48 -4.45
CA ILE A 138 18.40 -5.55 -5.63
C ILE A 138 18.26 -7.01 -6.04
N TRP A 139 17.04 -7.38 -6.42
CA TRP A 139 16.68 -8.70 -6.92
C TRP A 139 16.18 -8.60 -8.34
N TYR A 140 16.65 -9.49 -9.21
CA TYR A 140 16.13 -9.65 -10.57
C TYR A 140 15.31 -10.93 -10.66
N PHE A 141 14.23 -10.88 -11.44
CA PHE A 141 13.29 -12.00 -11.58
C PHE A 141 13.44 -12.67 -12.95
N GLU A 142 13.71 -13.97 -12.93
CA GLU A 142 13.82 -14.84 -14.10
C GLU A 142 12.75 -15.94 -14.05
N GLY A 143 11.60 -15.68 -14.68
CA GLY A 143 10.44 -16.54 -14.55
C GLY A 143 9.98 -16.60 -13.09
N ILE A 144 10.06 -17.77 -12.47
CA ILE A 144 9.70 -17.93 -11.04
C ILE A 144 10.86 -17.70 -10.08
N TYR A 145 12.08 -17.47 -10.58
CA TYR A 145 13.27 -17.37 -9.72
C TYR A 145 13.66 -15.93 -9.45
N ALA A 146 14.14 -15.65 -8.24
CA ALA A 146 14.80 -14.41 -7.88
C ALA A 146 16.29 -14.66 -7.61
N TYR A 147 17.15 -13.73 -8.00
CA TYR A 147 18.58 -13.70 -7.64
C TYR A 147 19.05 -12.27 -7.39
N SER A 148 20.15 -12.10 -6.67
CA SER A 148 20.73 -10.78 -6.38
C SER A 148 22.24 -10.77 -6.65
N PRO A 149 22.77 -9.81 -7.44
CA PRO A 149 24.22 -9.61 -7.54
C PRO A 149 24.88 -9.22 -6.21
N HIS A 150 24.11 -8.62 -5.29
CA HIS A 150 24.59 -8.24 -3.96
C HIS A 150 24.71 -9.43 -3.00
N ILE A 151 24.13 -10.58 -3.35
CA ILE A 151 24.18 -11.81 -2.56
C ILE A 151 24.60 -12.98 -3.47
N PRO A 152 25.89 -13.11 -3.79
CA PRO A 152 26.37 -14.09 -4.75
C PRO A 152 26.02 -15.52 -4.35
N GLY A 153 25.69 -16.35 -5.36
CA GLY A 153 25.35 -17.76 -5.17
C GLY A 153 23.92 -18.02 -4.69
N VAL A 154 23.10 -16.99 -4.46
CA VAL A 154 21.70 -17.14 -4.06
C VAL A 154 20.77 -17.00 -5.25
N ARG A 155 20.00 -18.06 -5.52
CA ARG A 155 18.89 -18.08 -6.48
C ARG A 155 17.81 -19.01 -5.94
N PHE A 156 16.56 -18.54 -5.85
CA PHE A 156 15.46 -19.31 -5.28
C PHE A 156 14.14 -19.05 -5.98
N PRO A 157 13.21 -20.01 -6.00
CA PRO A 157 11.86 -19.78 -6.51
C PRO A 157 11.11 -18.83 -5.57
N GLY A 158 10.48 -17.80 -6.12
CA GLY A 158 9.69 -16.82 -5.40
C GLY A 158 8.42 -17.43 -4.83
N LEU A 159 8.13 -17.12 -3.57
CA LEU A 159 6.84 -17.37 -2.94
C LEU A 159 6.01 -16.08 -3.02
N THR A 160 5.49 -15.77 -4.20
CA THR A 160 4.86 -14.48 -4.47
C THR A 160 3.53 -14.35 -3.73
N HIS A 161 3.39 -13.30 -2.92
CA HIS A 161 2.21 -13.02 -2.10
C HIS A 161 2.01 -11.50 -1.96
N PRO A 162 0.78 -11.02 -1.72
CA PRO A 162 0.57 -9.63 -1.34
C PRO A 162 0.90 -9.43 0.15
N GLY A 163 1.75 -8.47 0.47
CA GLY A 163 1.97 -8.08 1.88
C GLY A 163 0.73 -7.42 2.50
N ILE A 164 0.00 -6.65 1.67
CA ILE A 164 -1.20 -5.90 2.06
C ILE A 164 -2.41 -6.23 1.19
N VAL A 165 -3.49 -6.66 1.84
CA VAL A 165 -4.83 -6.83 1.23
C VAL A 165 -5.89 -6.69 2.32
N GLY A 166 -6.99 -5.98 2.04
CA GLY A 166 -8.06 -5.80 3.02
C GLY A 166 -9.21 -4.95 2.51
N THR A 167 -10.31 -4.94 3.26
CA THR A 167 -11.48 -4.11 3.00
C THR A 167 -11.41 -2.79 3.76
N ALA A 168 -12.16 -1.77 3.33
CA ALA A 168 -12.26 -0.53 4.11
C ALA A 168 -12.85 -0.81 5.51
N PRO A 169 -12.36 -0.15 6.57
CA PRO A 169 -12.96 -0.26 7.91
C PRO A 169 -14.32 0.44 7.96
N SER A 170 -15.16 0.07 8.92
CA SER A 170 -16.26 0.93 9.35
C SER A 170 -15.72 2.15 10.10
N MET A 171 -16.54 3.20 10.26
CA MET A 171 -16.16 4.36 11.06
C MET A 171 -15.91 3.98 12.53
N GLU A 172 -16.70 3.04 13.07
CA GLU A 172 -16.50 2.50 14.42
C GLU A 172 -15.13 1.83 14.56
N LEU A 173 -14.76 0.96 13.62
CA LEU A 173 -13.49 0.25 13.64
C LEU A 173 -12.31 1.21 13.48
N LEU A 174 -12.43 2.21 12.58
CA LEU A 174 -11.43 3.26 12.43
C LEU A 174 -11.23 4.08 13.72
N ASN A 175 -12.30 4.37 14.46
CA ASN A 175 -12.23 5.05 15.74
C ASN A 175 -11.52 4.19 16.80
N ILE A 176 -11.78 2.89 16.85
CA ILE A 176 -11.08 1.95 17.73
C ILE A 176 -9.58 1.93 17.44
N TRP A 177 -9.20 1.82 16.16
CA TRP A 177 -7.80 1.86 15.72
C TRP A 177 -7.11 3.15 16.16
N SER A 178 -7.77 4.27 15.87
CA SER A 178 -7.22 5.59 16.16
C SER A 178 -7.04 5.84 17.66
N ALA A 179 -8.00 5.39 18.48
CA ALA A 179 -7.94 5.56 19.93
C ALA A 179 -6.77 4.76 20.54
N ARG A 180 -6.67 3.46 20.26
CA ARG A 180 -5.63 2.60 20.85
C ARG A 180 -4.22 2.94 20.35
N GLU A 181 -4.09 3.31 19.07
CA GLU A 181 -2.79 3.68 18.49
C GLU A 181 -2.32 5.04 19.00
N ARG A 182 -3.24 6.00 19.19
CA ARG A 182 -2.93 7.29 19.82
C ARG A 182 -2.54 7.11 21.27
N GLU A 183 -3.30 6.33 22.05
CA GLU A 183 -2.97 6.04 23.45
C GLU A 183 -1.56 5.45 23.55
N LEU A 184 -1.21 4.52 22.67
CA LEU A 184 0.11 3.90 22.62
C LEU A 184 1.23 4.89 22.24
N GLU A 185 0.96 5.85 21.36
CA GLU A 185 1.90 6.93 21.03
C GLU A 185 2.09 7.90 22.20
N GLU A 186 1.00 8.33 22.84
CA GLU A 186 1.01 9.32 23.92
C GLU A 186 1.58 8.74 25.23
N THR A 187 1.30 7.48 25.54
CA THR A 187 1.67 6.84 26.81
C THR A 187 2.86 5.88 26.69
N GLY A 188 3.25 5.53 25.47
CA GLY A 188 4.36 4.63 25.19
C GLY A 188 5.72 5.18 25.65
N LEU A 189 6.73 4.32 25.59
CA LEU A 189 8.12 4.70 25.84
C LEU A 189 8.54 5.81 24.87
N GLN A 190 8.65 7.03 25.39
CA GLN A 190 9.13 8.20 24.64
C GLN A 190 10.65 8.17 24.40
N SER A 191 11.33 7.16 24.95
CA SER A 191 12.75 6.92 24.74
C SER A 191 12.94 6.05 23.51
N PHE A 192 13.95 6.40 22.70
CA PHE A 192 14.48 5.50 21.67
C PHE A 192 15.36 4.38 22.25
N LYS A 193 15.38 4.20 23.56
CA LYS A 193 16.12 3.15 24.26
C LYS A 193 15.27 2.46 25.31
N LEU A 194 15.16 1.14 25.23
CA LEU A 194 14.65 0.23 26.25
C LEU A 194 15.80 -0.23 27.15
N CYS A 195 15.64 -0.04 28.47
CA CYS A 195 16.63 -0.38 29.49
C CYS A 195 18.04 0.20 29.23
N GLU A 196 18.13 1.37 28.59
CA GLU A 196 19.38 2.07 28.20
C GLU A 196 20.28 1.33 27.20
N VAL A 197 19.95 0.09 26.83
CA VAL A 197 20.81 -0.81 26.03
C VAL A 197 20.21 -1.11 24.65
N LEU A 198 18.90 -1.30 24.56
CA LEU A 198 18.21 -1.73 23.32
C LEU A 198 17.52 -0.55 22.67
N HIS A 199 17.56 -0.40 21.34
CA HIS A 199 16.83 0.70 20.70
C HIS A 199 15.32 0.39 20.62
N SER A 200 14.49 1.32 21.09
CA SER A 200 13.02 1.26 20.98
C SER A 200 12.50 2.30 20.00
N ARG A 201 11.31 2.08 19.43
CA ARG A 201 10.72 2.91 18.36
C ARG A 201 9.40 3.52 18.80
N PRO A 202 8.88 4.53 18.08
CA PRO A 202 7.47 4.87 18.17
C PRO A 202 6.63 3.60 18.01
N LEU A 203 5.86 3.28 19.04
CA LEU A 203 5.11 2.04 19.12
C LEU A 203 3.88 2.05 18.21
N ALA A 204 3.47 3.24 17.78
CA ALA A 204 2.48 3.49 16.75
C ALA A 204 2.87 4.73 15.93
N THR A 205 2.28 4.87 14.74
CA THR A 205 2.42 6.07 13.90
C THR A 205 1.07 6.73 13.74
N SER A 206 0.89 7.92 14.30
CA SER A 206 -0.38 8.66 14.20
C SER A 206 -0.61 9.34 12.85
N HIS A 207 -1.83 9.83 12.70
CA HIS A 207 -2.29 10.62 11.57
C HIS A 207 -1.55 11.96 11.54
N ARG A 208 -0.52 12.10 10.69
CA ARG A 208 0.04 13.41 10.38
C ARG A 208 -0.63 13.99 9.13
N GLN A 209 -1.22 15.17 9.30
CA GLN A 209 -2.03 15.87 8.29
C GLN A 209 -1.25 16.19 7.00
N GLY A 210 0.08 16.36 7.08
CA GLY A 210 0.93 16.71 5.93
C GLY A 210 1.19 15.57 4.94
N ASP A 211 0.95 14.32 5.36
CA ASP A 211 1.50 13.14 4.69
C ASP A 211 0.41 12.20 4.15
N ALA A 212 -0.85 12.49 4.44
CA ALA A 212 -1.99 11.70 3.96
C ALA A 212 -2.21 11.92 2.46
N PHE A 213 -2.00 10.86 1.67
CA PHE A 213 -2.40 10.80 0.26
C PHE A 213 -3.70 9.99 0.18
N LEU A 214 -4.79 10.61 0.61
CA LEU A 214 -6.10 10.18 0.18
C LEU A 214 -6.22 10.51 -1.30
N ALA A 215 -6.04 9.52 -2.17
CA ALA A 215 -6.33 9.64 -3.60
C ALA A 215 -6.03 11.05 -4.12
N ARG A 216 -4.76 11.47 -4.13
CA ARG A 216 -4.40 12.82 -4.57
C ARG A 216 -4.98 13.03 -5.97
N TYR A 217 -5.83 14.04 -6.11
CA TYR A 217 -6.40 14.39 -7.39
C TYR A 217 -5.46 15.39 -8.05
N ALA A 218 -4.53 14.90 -8.86
CA ALA A 218 -4.06 15.75 -9.94
C ALA A 218 -5.22 15.88 -10.93
N PHE A 219 -5.83 17.06 -11.00
CA PHE A 219 -6.59 17.44 -12.18
C PHE A 219 -5.66 17.33 -13.39
N THR A 220 -5.90 16.39 -14.29
CA THR A 220 -5.51 16.59 -15.69
C THR A 220 -6.68 17.27 -16.37
N LEU A 221 -6.61 18.60 -16.47
CA LEU A 221 -7.28 19.31 -17.54
C LEU A 221 -6.52 18.99 -18.83
N GLU A 222 -6.89 17.90 -19.49
CA GLU A 222 -6.69 17.81 -20.94
C GLU A 222 -8.07 17.81 -21.58
N ASP A 223 -8.28 18.80 -22.47
CA ASP A 223 -9.37 18.86 -23.45
C ASP A 223 -10.82 19.10 -22.98
N ASN A 224 -11.03 19.73 -21.82
CA ASN A 224 -12.34 20.34 -21.48
C ASN A 224 -13.56 19.38 -21.64
N ARG A 225 -13.31 18.07 -21.53
CA ARG A 225 -14.31 17.01 -21.66
C ARG A 225 -14.41 16.28 -20.33
N LEU A 226 -15.53 16.45 -19.65
CA LEU A 226 -15.92 15.60 -18.54
C LEU A 226 -16.01 14.16 -19.04
N ILE A 227 -15.09 13.29 -18.60
CA ILE A 227 -15.34 11.85 -18.63
C ILE A 227 -16.27 11.57 -17.45
N PRO A 228 -17.51 11.11 -17.67
CA PRO A 228 -18.37 10.62 -16.61
C PRO A 228 -17.67 9.38 -16.05
N THR A 229 -17.32 9.42 -14.77
CA THR A 229 -16.97 8.20 -14.04
C THR A 229 -17.90 8.22 -12.86
N ASP A 230 -18.76 7.20 -12.73
CA ASP A 230 -19.77 7.00 -11.68
C ASP A 230 -19.20 6.86 -10.24
N TYR A 231 -17.97 7.33 -10.04
CA TYR A 231 -17.23 7.31 -8.79
C TYR A 231 -17.16 8.74 -8.26
N ASN A 232 -17.84 8.99 -7.13
CA ASN A 232 -17.83 10.28 -6.44
C ASN A 232 -16.38 10.71 -6.16
N LYS A 233 -15.94 11.82 -6.75
CA LYS A 233 -14.56 12.31 -6.62
C LYS A 233 -14.46 13.31 -5.47
N ILE A 234 -13.59 13.06 -4.50
CA ILE A 234 -13.36 13.96 -3.36
C ILE A 234 -12.22 14.92 -3.69
N LYS A 235 -12.55 16.15 -4.08
CA LYS A 235 -11.54 17.15 -4.50
C LYS A 235 -10.48 17.41 -3.43
N GLU A 236 -9.20 17.32 -3.79
CA GLU A 236 -8.06 17.65 -2.91
C GLU A 236 -8.18 19.09 -2.37
N GLY A 237 -7.89 19.26 -1.07
CA GLY A 237 -8.04 20.53 -0.36
C GLY A 237 -9.48 20.98 -0.12
N SER A 238 -10.49 20.16 -0.45
CA SER A 238 -11.85 20.41 -0.01
C SER A 238 -11.99 20.12 1.50
N PRO A 239 -12.97 20.73 2.20
CA PRO A 239 -13.21 20.43 3.62
C PRO A 239 -13.46 18.93 3.88
N GLU A 240 -14.11 18.25 2.94
CA GLU A 240 -14.33 16.79 3.01
C GLU A 240 -13.00 16.03 2.90
N TRP A 241 -12.16 16.37 1.92
CA TRP A 241 -10.84 15.78 1.76
C TRP A 241 -9.97 15.98 3.00
N GLU A 242 -9.93 17.20 3.53
CA GLU A 242 -9.14 17.53 4.72
C GLU A 242 -9.64 16.83 5.98
N ARG A 243 -10.95 16.62 6.12
CA ARG A 243 -11.52 15.85 7.22
C ARG A 243 -11.08 14.40 7.12
N ILE A 244 -11.32 13.76 5.98
CA ILE A 244 -10.93 12.35 5.77
C ILE A 244 -9.42 12.22 5.96
N ALA A 245 -8.60 13.17 5.47
CA ALA A 245 -7.13 13.07 5.52
C ALA A 245 -6.60 13.06 6.95
N ARG A 246 -7.31 13.75 7.84
CA ARG A 246 -7.01 13.87 9.26
C ARG A 246 -7.45 12.64 10.06
N GLU A 247 -8.51 11.98 9.62
CA GLU A 247 -9.13 10.84 10.30
C GLU A 247 -8.56 9.49 9.83
N ALA A 248 -8.06 9.43 8.59
CA ALA A 248 -7.70 8.19 7.92
C ALA A 248 -6.42 7.53 8.45
N ALA A 249 -6.51 6.24 8.75
CA ALA A 249 -5.42 5.47 9.34
C ALA A 249 -4.29 5.13 8.37
N ARG A 250 -3.08 5.08 8.91
CA ARG A 250 -1.89 4.55 8.21
C ARG A 250 -2.11 3.09 7.83
N THR A 251 -1.58 2.70 6.68
CA THR A 251 -1.65 1.32 6.17
C THR A 251 -0.54 0.41 6.70
N ILE A 252 0.29 0.88 7.65
CA ILE A 252 1.48 0.18 8.14
C ILE A 252 1.17 -1.12 8.90
N PRO A 253 0.32 -1.13 9.95
CA PRO A 253 0.09 -2.35 10.70
C PRO A 253 -1.06 -3.16 10.09
N GLY A 254 -0.94 -4.49 10.19
CA GLY A 254 -2.07 -5.41 10.03
C GLY A 254 -3.08 -5.19 11.16
N ARG A 255 -4.37 -5.30 10.83
CA ARG A 255 -5.50 -5.05 11.73
C ARG A 255 -6.61 -6.09 11.49
N GLU A 256 -7.76 -5.89 12.13
CA GLU A 256 -8.91 -6.80 12.09
C GLU A 256 -9.47 -7.02 10.67
N ASN A 257 -9.25 -6.07 9.75
CA ASN A 257 -9.64 -6.18 8.34
C ASN A 257 -8.60 -6.89 7.46
N GLY A 258 -7.54 -7.46 8.06
CA GLY A 258 -6.32 -7.85 7.36
C GLY A 258 -5.38 -6.65 7.21
N GLY A 259 -5.36 -6.03 6.05
CA GLY A 259 -4.44 -4.94 5.76
C GLY A 259 -3.02 -5.46 5.58
N ASN A 260 -2.03 -4.79 6.16
CA ASN A 260 -0.61 -5.13 6.00
C ASN A 260 -0.19 -6.24 6.97
N CYS A 261 -0.51 -7.49 6.65
CA CYS A 261 -0.20 -8.64 7.50
C CYS A 261 1.17 -9.27 7.18
N ASP A 262 1.71 -9.06 5.98
CA ASP A 262 2.99 -9.62 5.54
C ASP A 262 3.12 -11.15 5.74
N ILE A 263 2.01 -11.87 5.49
CA ILE A 263 1.95 -13.33 5.61
C ILE A 263 2.38 -13.95 4.27
N LYS A 264 3.59 -14.49 4.26
CA LYS A 264 4.03 -15.44 3.22
C LYS A 264 3.25 -16.75 3.35
N ILE A 265 2.67 -17.23 2.26
CA ILE A 265 1.87 -18.46 2.18
C ILE A 265 2.56 -19.39 1.20
#